data_AF-A0A2G4T310-F1
#
_entry.id   AF-A0A2G4T310-F1
#
_cell.length_a   1.000
_cell.length_b   1.000
_cell.length_c   1.000
_cell.angle_alpha   90.00
_cell.angle_beta   90.00
_cell.angle_gamma   90.00
#
_symmetry.space_group_name_H-M   'P 1'
#
loop_
_entity.id
_entity.type
_entity.pdbx_description
1 polymer ?
#
loop_
_entity_poly.entity_id
_entity_poly.type
_entity_poly.pdbx_seq_one_letter_code
_entity_poly.pdbx_strand_id
1 'polypeptide(L)'
;MARKQLNTKKRNVQEQIRKLKNEIEELKLEREENKKSVLHFMQEADSAQKELKKAQETIKQLIEDKNEGACHDSVQCMAEKAKLAQEIDQAKHKCNTVRSELECQRRTFEQLCLSVEQEKIVMQNEVSSLREKYISATESISCLELKLGKAYQESKQWQEKYDDLYMIHVNIENQKKELEYIKAREIQLKAMNKMLRNEIRRMTKAQDDALNLEYLRNVIIKFLELKTTRSQLIPVLSSLLQCTHEDQTKLHQIVQNNIIA
;
A
#
# COMPACT_ATOMS: atom_id res chain seq x y z
N MET A 1 -75.40 -59.58 -166.64
CA MET A 1 -75.61 -58.50 -165.65
C MET A 1 -74.75 -58.77 -164.41
N ALA A 2 -74.39 -57.71 -163.65
CA ALA A 2 -73.77 -57.72 -162.31
C ALA A 2 -72.23 -57.90 -162.14
N ARG A 3 -71.42 -57.61 -163.17
CA ARG A 3 -69.96 -57.30 -163.05
C ARG A 3 -69.66 -55.97 -162.31
N LYS A 4 -70.65 -55.32 -161.70
CA LYS A 4 -70.56 -53.99 -161.03
C LYS A 4 -70.57 -54.02 -159.50
N GLN A 5 -70.75 -55.17 -158.83
CA GLN A 5 -70.75 -55.24 -157.34
C GLN A 5 -69.41 -55.68 -156.71
N LEU A 6 -68.40 -56.04 -157.50
CA LEU A 6 -67.10 -56.51 -156.98
C LEU A 6 -66.13 -55.36 -156.63
N ASN A 7 -66.34 -54.15 -157.17
CA ASN A 7 -65.38 -53.04 -157.07
C ASN A 7 -65.63 -52.09 -155.87
N THR A 8 -66.84 -52.07 -155.31
CA THR A 8 -67.19 -51.24 -154.13
C THR A 8 -66.84 -51.91 -152.80
N LYS A 9 -66.82 -53.26 -152.72
CA LYS A 9 -66.38 -53.97 -151.51
C LYS A 9 -64.86 -53.93 -151.29
N LYS A 10 -64.05 -53.87 -152.36
CA LYS A 10 -62.57 -53.85 -152.24
C LYS A 10 -62.03 -52.50 -151.72
N ARG A 11 -62.70 -51.38 -152.07
CA ARG A 11 -62.33 -50.03 -151.57
C ARG A 11 -62.65 -49.84 -150.08
N ASN A 12 -63.80 -50.33 -149.62
CA ASN A 12 -64.23 -50.16 -148.22
C ASN A 12 -63.34 -50.96 -147.24
N VAL A 13 -62.88 -52.16 -147.64
CA VAL A 13 -61.96 -52.96 -146.83
C VAL A 13 -60.56 -52.33 -146.79
N GLN A 14 -60.07 -51.74 -147.88
CA GLN A 14 -58.77 -51.05 -147.88
C GLN A 14 -58.76 -49.80 -146.99
N GLU A 15 -59.88 -49.09 -146.88
CA GLU A 15 -60.00 -47.90 -146.04
C GLU A 15 -60.11 -48.25 -144.55
N GLN A 16 -60.81 -49.35 -144.21
CA GLN A 16 -60.81 -49.92 -142.86
C GLN A 16 -59.42 -50.43 -142.44
N ILE A 17 -58.68 -51.07 -143.34
CA ILE A 17 -57.29 -51.49 -143.08
C ILE A 17 -56.39 -50.27 -142.82
N ARG A 18 -56.60 -49.16 -143.54
CA ARG A 18 -55.80 -47.94 -143.32
C ARG A 18 -56.12 -47.27 -141.98
N LYS A 19 -57.39 -47.21 -141.58
CA LYS A 19 -57.78 -46.68 -140.26
C LYS A 19 -57.24 -47.54 -139.12
N LEU A 20 -57.43 -48.86 -139.19
CA LEU A 20 -56.89 -49.79 -138.18
C LEU A 20 -55.36 -49.74 -138.12
N LYS A 21 -54.67 -49.52 -139.24
CA LYS A 21 -53.22 -49.39 -139.25
C LYS A 21 -52.75 -48.11 -138.57
N ASN A 22 -53.41 -46.98 -138.82
CA ASN A 22 -53.14 -45.73 -138.10
C ASN A 22 -53.44 -45.86 -136.60
N GLU A 23 -54.55 -46.50 -136.24
CA GLU A 23 -54.95 -46.71 -134.85
C GLU A 23 -53.98 -47.63 -134.09
N ILE A 24 -53.43 -48.65 -134.75
CA ILE A 24 -52.35 -49.49 -134.21
C ILE A 24 -51.05 -48.69 -134.03
N GLU A 25 -50.78 -47.72 -134.91
CA GLU A 25 -49.57 -46.89 -134.87
C GLU A 25 -49.65 -45.85 -133.75
N GLU A 26 -50.81 -45.23 -133.53
CA GLU A 26 -51.10 -44.37 -132.37
C GLU A 26 -51.01 -45.14 -131.06
N LEU A 27 -51.66 -46.32 -130.95
CA LEU A 27 -51.60 -47.15 -129.74
C LEU A 27 -50.17 -47.64 -129.44
N LYS A 28 -49.32 -47.80 -130.46
CA LYS A 28 -47.89 -48.12 -130.26
C LYS A 28 -47.13 -46.93 -129.66
N LEU A 29 -47.38 -45.73 -130.16
CA LEU A 29 -46.77 -44.50 -129.64
C LEU A 29 -47.20 -44.24 -128.19
N GLU A 30 -48.49 -44.39 -127.92
CA GLU A 30 -49.07 -44.22 -126.57
C GLU A 30 -48.54 -45.27 -125.59
N ARG A 31 -48.29 -46.52 -126.05
CA ARG A 31 -47.66 -47.56 -125.24
C ARG A 31 -46.18 -47.26 -124.96
N GLU A 32 -45.45 -46.67 -125.90
CA GLU A 32 -44.05 -46.30 -125.70
C GLU A 32 -43.91 -45.05 -124.81
N GLU A 33 -44.84 -44.10 -124.88
CA GLU A 33 -44.95 -42.99 -123.91
C GLU A 33 -45.33 -43.47 -122.51
N ASN A 34 -46.35 -44.34 -122.38
CA ASN A 34 -46.73 -44.90 -121.08
C ASN A 34 -45.57 -45.71 -120.45
N LYS A 35 -44.81 -46.43 -121.25
CA LYS A 35 -43.61 -47.15 -120.78
C LYS A 35 -42.53 -46.18 -120.27
N LYS A 36 -42.31 -45.05 -120.94
CA LYS A 36 -41.40 -44.00 -120.44
C LYS A 36 -41.89 -43.36 -119.15
N SER A 37 -43.18 -43.05 -119.06
CA SER A 37 -43.79 -42.51 -117.84
C SER A 37 -43.65 -43.48 -116.66
N VAL A 38 -43.92 -44.78 -116.87
CA VAL A 38 -43.73 -45.80 -115.83
C VAL A 38 -42.27 -45.91 -115.41
N LEU A 39 -41.32 -45.84 -116.36
CA LEU A 39 -39.89 -45.88 -116.05
C LEU A 39 -39.43 -44.65 -115.24
N HIS A 40 -39.94 -43.46 -115.57
CA HIS A 40 -39.68 -42.23 -114.81
C HIS A 40 -40.25 -42.36 -113.39
N PHE A 41 -41.50 -42.81 -113.23
CA PHE A 41 -42.09 -43.04 -111.92
C PHE A 41 -41.34 -44.09 -111.11
N MET A 42 -40.82 -45.15 -111.75
CA MET A 42 -39.96 -46.13 -111.06
C MET A 42 -38.63 -45.52 -110.61
N GLN A 43 -37.96 -44.74 -111.46
CA GLN A 43 -36.71 -44.06 -111.09
C GLN A 43 -36.91 -43.00 -110.02
N GLU A 44 -38.03 -42.28 -110.06
CA GLU A 44 -38.41 -41.27 -109.08
C GLU A 44 -38.80 -41.92 -107.75
N ALA A 45 -39.52 -43.05 -107.78
CA ALA A 45 -39.81 -43.86 -106.59
C ALA A 45 -38.55 -44.46 -105.97
N ASP A 46 -37.61 -44.98 -106.77
CA ASP A 46 -36.33 -45.49 -106.30
C ASP A 46 -35.46 -44.37 -105.69
N SER A 47 -35.49 -43.18 -106.29
CA SER A 47 -34.77 -42.01 -105.79
C SER A 47 -35.37 -41.53 -104.46
N ALA A 48 -36.70 -41.42 -104.39
CA ALA A 48 -37.43 -41.10 -103.16
C ALA A 48 -37.20 -42.15 -102.06
N GLN A 49 -37.12 -43.44 -102.42
CA GLN A 49 -36.84 -44.51 -101.46
C GLN A 49 -35.39 -44.47 -100.94
N LYS A 50 -34.43 -44.14 -101.80
CA LYS A 50 -33.03 -43.91 -101.40
C LYS A 50 -32.89 -42.68 -100.51
N GLU A 51 -33.58 -41.58 -100.83
CA GLU A 51 -33.60 -40.37 -100.00
C GLU A 51 -34.28 -40.63 -98.65
N LEU A 52 -35.40 -41.37 -98.64
CA LEU A 52 -36.06 -41.77 -97.40
C LEU A 52 -35.13 -42.62 -96.53
N LYS A 53 -34.40 -43.57 -97.12
CA LYS A 53 -33.45 -44.41 -96.37
C LYS A 53 -32.31 -43.58 -95.78
N LYS A 54 -31.74 -42.64 -96.55
CA LYS A 54 -30.72 -41.69 -96.05
C LYS A 54 -31.26 -40.79 -94.94
N ALA A 55 -32.50 -40.30 -95.07
CA ALA A 55 -33.14 -39.49 -94.05
C ALA A 55 -33.39 -40.31 -92.76
N GLN A 56 -33.82 -41.56 -92.90
CA GLN A 56 -33.99 -42.49 -91.77
C GLN A 56 -32.66 -42.79 -91.07
N GLU A 57 -31.58 -43.03 -91.81
CA GLU A 57 -30.23 -43.21 -91.24
C GLU A 57 -29.73 -41.94 -90.53
N THR A 58 -29.97 -40.77 -91.12
CA THR A 58 -29.61 -39.47 -90.51
C THR A 58 -30.40 -39.22 -89.22
N ILE A 59 -31.71 -39.50 -89.23
CA ILE A 59 -32.55 -39.38 -88.04
C ILE A 59 -32.08 -40.36 -86.96
N LYS A 60 -31.72 -41.58 -87.33
CA LYS A 60 -31.21 -42.58 -86.39
C LYS A 60 -29.91 -42.11 -85.74
N GLN A 61 -28.96 -41.60 -86.53
CA GLN A 61 -27.71 -41.05 -86.02
C GLN A 61 -27.95 -39.84 -85.09
N LEU A 62 -28.82 -38.91 -85.47
CA LEU A 62 -29.15 -37.75 -84.63
C LEU A 62 -29.85 -38.14 -83.32
N ILE A 63 -30.63 -39.22 -83.31
CA ILE A 63 -31.25 -39.77 -82.09
C ILE A 63 -30.19 -40.42 -81.20
N GLU A 64 -29.27 -41.20 -81.77
CA GLU A 64 -28.15 -41.82 -81.05
C GLU A 64 -27.23 -40.75 -80.44
N ASP A 65 -26.78 -39.77 -81.24
CA ASP A 65 -25.91 -38.67 -80.79
C ASP A 65 -26.60 -37.80 -79.72
N LYS A 66 -27.90 -37.51 -79.87
CA LYS A 66 -28.66 -36.74 -78.87
C LYS A 66 -28.88 -37.52 -77.58
N ASN A 67 -29.13 -38.83 -77.67
CA ASN A 67 -29.31 -39.66 -76.48
C ASN A 67 -28.00 -39.88 -75.73
N GLU A 68 -26.88 -40.07 -76.44
CA GLU A 68 -25.55 -40.21 -75.84
C GLU A 68 -25.07 -38.89 -75.23
N GLY A 69 -25.21 -37.78 -75.96
CA GLY A 69 -24.85 -36.44 -75.47
C GLY A 69 -25.71 -35.99 -74.28
N ALA A 70 -27.04 -36.12 -74.36
CA ALA A 70 -27.92 -35.74 -73.25
C ALA A 70 -27.75 -36.65 -72.02
N CYS A 71 -27.45 -37.93 -72.22
CA CYS A 71 -27.11 -38.85 -71.12
C CYS A 71 -25.77 -38.45 -70.48
N HIS A 72 -24.74 -38.16 -71.28
CA HIS A 72 -23.43 -37.73 -70.80
C HIS A 72 -23.50 -36.39 -70.04
N ASP A 73 -24.13 -35.37 -70.62
CA ASP A 73 -24.27 -34.04 -70.01
C ASP A 73 -25.09 -34.09 -68.72
N SER A 74 -26.15 -34.90 -68.67
CA SER A 74 -26.98 -35.09 -67.47
C SER A 74 -26.19 -35.80 -66.37
N VAL A 75 -25.45 -36.86 -66.69
CA VAL A 75 -24.60 -37.59 -65.74
C VAL A 75 -23.45 -36.72 -65.24
N GLN A 76 -22.81 -35.94 -66.12
CA GLN A 76 -21.76 -35.00 -65.74
C GLN A 76 -22.30 -33.89 -64.83
N CYS A 77 -23.45 -33.29 -65.18
CA CYS A 77 -24.10 -32.28 -64.36
C CYS A 77 -24.51 -32.83 -62.97
N MET A 78 -25.03 -34.06 -62.90
CA MET A 78 -25.34 -34.72 -61.63
C MET A 78 -24.08 -35.03 -60.81
N ALA A 79 -22.99 -35.44 -61.44
CA ALA A 79 -21.71 -35.69 -60.77
C ALA A 79 -21.09 -34.39 -60.23
N GLU A 80 -21.10 -33.31 -61.00
CA GLU A 80 -20.65 -31.97 -60.57
C GLU A 80 -21.51 -31.44 -59.43
N LYS A 81 -22.83 -31.59 -59.51
CA LYS A 81 -23.76 -31.20 -58.45
C LYS A 81 -23.56 -32.02 -57.17
N ALA A 82 -23.32 -33.33 -57.29
CA ALA A 82 -23.01 -34.18 -56.15
C ALA A 82 -21.68 -33.80 -55.48
N LYS A 83 -20.67 -33.47 -56.29
CA LYS A 83 -19.37 -32.98 -55.81
C LYS A 83 -19.50 -31.65 -55.07
N LEU A 84 -20.22 -30.68 -55.65
CA LEU A 84 -20.50 -29.40 -55.00
C LEU A 84 -21.31 -29.58 -53.69
N ALA A 85 -22.30 -30.48 -53.68
CA ALA A 85 -23.05 -30.78 -52.46
C ALA A 85 -22.14 -31.35 -51.36
N GLN A 86 -21.23 -32.27 -51.72
CA GLN A 86 -20.24 -32.82 -50.80
C GLN A 86 -19.28 -31.72 -50.28
N GLU A 87 -18.80 -30.83 -51.14
CA GLU A 87 -17.93 -29.70 -50.75
C GLU A 87 -18.66 -28.73 -49.81
N ILE A 88 -19.93 -28.43 -50.07
CA ILE A 88 -20.77 -27.60 -49.20
C ILE A 88 -20.94 -28.26 -47.82
N ASP A 89 -21.21 -29.57 -47.77
CA ASP A 89 -21.41 -30.25 -46.50
C ASP A 89 -20.11 -30.39 -45.70
N GLN A 90 -18.98 -30.61 -46.37
CA GLN A 90 -17.65 -30.53 -45.75
C GLN A 90 -17.35 -29.13 -45.21
N ALA A 91 -17.67 -28.08 -45.98
CA ALA A 91 -17.49 -26.69 -45.55
C ALA A 91 -18.39 -26.36 -44.35
N LYS A 92 -19.66 -26.80 -44.34
CA LYS A 92 -20.56 -26.65 -43.19
C LYS A 92 -20.02 -27.36 -41.95
N HIS A 93 -19.50 -28.58 -42.10
CA HIS A 93 -18.94 -29.31 -40.97
C HIS A 93 -17.73 -28.57 -40.39
N LYS A 94 -16.79 -28.12 -41.24
CA LYS A 94 -15.65 -27.29 -40.82
C LYS A 94 -16.10 -26.00 -40.12
N CYS A 95 -17.07 -25.29 -40.69
CA CYS A 95 -17.64 -24.07 -40.09
C CYS A 95 -18.27 -24.34 -38.72
N ASN A 96 -18.98 -25.46 -38.55
CA ASN A 96 -19.57 -25.83 -37.27
C ASN A 96 -18.50 -26.19 -36.22
N THR A 97 -17.44 -26.90 -36.62
CA THR A 97 -16.30 -27.20 -35.74
C THR A 97 -15.63 -25.90 -35.26
N VAL A 98 -15.25 -25.01 -36.18
CA VAL A 98 -14.63 -23.72 -35.84
C VAL A 98 -15.57 -22.87 -34.96
N ARG A 99 -16.87 -22.87 -35.24
CA ARG A 99 -17.86 -22.17 -34.39
C ARG A 99 -17.86 -22.72 -32.96
N SER A 100 -17.85 -24.04 -32.79
CA SER A 100 -17.83 -24.67 -31.47
C SER A 100 -16.53 -24.38 -30.69
N GLU A 101 -15.39 -24.36 -31.39
CA GLU A 101 -14.09 -24.00 -30.80
C GLU A 101 -14.06 -22.54 -30.37
N LEU A 102 -14.54 -21.61 -31.20
CA LEU A 102 -14.67 -20.20 -30.87
C LEU A 102 -15.61 -19.96 -29.69
N GLU A 103 -16.73 -20.66 -29.62
CA GLU A 103 -17.64 -20.59 -28.47
C GLU A 103 -17.01 -21.12 -27.19
N CYS A 104 -16.26 -22.22 -27.27
CA CYS A 104 -15.50 -22.75 -26.15
C CYS A 104 -14.45 -21.74 -25.66
N GLN A 105 -13.65 -21.20 -26.57
CA GLN A 105 -12.65 -20.16 -26.27
C GLN A 105 -13.30 -18.93 -25.64
N ARG A 106 -14.43 -18.45 -26.17
CA ARG A 106 -15.16 -17.31 -25.61
C ARG A 106 -15.57 -17.56 -24.16
N ARG A 107 -16.10 -18.74 -23.85
CA ARG A 107 -16.47 -19.09 -22.46
C ARG A 107 -15.26 -19.14 -21.53
N THR A 108 -14.14 -19.70 -21.99
CA THR A 108 -12.91 -19.73 -21.17
C THR A 108 -12.37 -18.33 -20.91
N PHE A 109 -12.42 -17.45 -21.91
CA PHE A 109 -11.99 -16.06 -21.78
C PHE A 109 -12.91 -15.29 -20.80
N GLU A 110 -14.22 -15.47 -20.92
CA GLU A 110 -15.21 -14.85 -20.02
C GLU A 110 -15.00 -15.29 -18.57
N GLN A 111 -14.76 -16.58 -18.33
CA GLN A 111 -14.41 -17.09 -17.00
C GLN A 111 -13.11 -16.49 -16.45
N LEU A 112 -12.09 -16.37 -17.30
CA LEU A 112 -10.83 -15.74 -16.91
C LEU A 112 -11.02 -14.27 -16.54
N CYS A 113 -11.81 -13.52 -17.32
CA CYS A 113 -12.14 -12.12 -17.01
C CYS A 113 -12.86 -11.98 -15.66
N LEU A 114 -13.82 -12.87 -15.36
CA LEU A 114 -14.52 -12.88 -14.07
C LEU A 114 -13.56 -13.19 -12.92
N SER A 115 -12.65 -14.15 -13.09
CA SER A 115 -11.63 -14.48 -12.08
C SER A 115 -10.72 -13.29 -11.79
N VAL A 116 -10.24 -12.63 -12.84
CA VAL A 116 -9.35 -11.46 -12.72
C VAL A 116 -10.07 -10.28 -12.04
N GLU A 117 -11.34 -10.03 -12.37
CA GLU A 117 -12.09 -8.95 -11.71
C GLU A 117 -12.33 -9.27 -10.22
N GLN A 118 -12.59 -10.54 -9.88
CA GLN A 118 -12.72 -10.96 -8.49
C GLN A 118 -11.41 -10.78 -7.71
N GLU A 119 -10.28 -11.20 -8.28
CA GLU A 119 -8.95 -11.01 -7.68
C GLU A 119 -8.62 -9.52 -7.49
N LYS A 120 -8.96 -8.69 -8.48
CA LYS A 120 -8.79 -7.23 -8.40
C LYS A 120 -9.59 -6.64 -7.23
N ILE A 121 -10.83 -7.08 -7.02
CA ILE A 121 -11.66 -6.65 -5.88
C ILE A 121 -11.02 -7.08 -4.55
N VAL A 122 -10.55 -8.33 -4.46
CA VAL A 122 -9.87 -8.84 -3.25
C VAL A 122 -8.62 -8.01 -2.93
N MET A 123 -7.76 -7.79 -3.92
CA MET A 123 -6.54 -6.97 -3.77
C MET A 123 -6.87 -5.53 -3.41
N GLN A 124 -7.93 -4.95 -3.97
CA GLN A 124 -8.38 -3.60 -3.64
C GLN A 124 -8.85 -3.49 -2.17
N ASN A 125 -9.53 -4.51 -1.66
CA ASN A 125 -9.94 -4.58 -0.26
C ASN A 125 -8.74 -4.75 0.68
N GLU A 126 -7.77 -5.59 0.32
CA GLU A 126 -6.53 -5.76 1.09
C GLU A 126 -5.72 -4.46 1.17
N VAL A 127 -5.56 -3.77 0.03
CA VAL A 127 -4.89 -2.46 -0.02
C VAL A 127 -5.62 -1.44 0.85
N SER A 128 -6.95 -1.43 0.85
CA SER A 128 -7.76 -0.52 1.68
C SER A 128 -7.54 -0.82 3.17
N SER A 129 -7.59 -2.09 3.58
CA SER A 129 -7.32 -2.51 4.96
C SER A 129 -5.90 -2.18 5.41
N LEU A 130 -4.90 -2.38 4.55
CA LEU A 130 -3.51 -2.02 4.85
C LEU A 130 -3.34 -0.51 4.99
N ARG A 131 -4.01 0.30 4.17
CA ARG A 131 -4.00 1.77 4.29
C ARG A 131 -4.60 2.24 5.62
N GLU A 132 -5.71 1.67 6.05
CA GLU A 132 -6.32 2.00 7.35
C GLU A 132 -5.38 1.67 8.52
N LYS A 133 -4.77 0.47 8.49
CA LYS A 133 -3.77 0.07 9.50
C LYS A 133 -2.56 1.00 9.51
N TYR A 134 -2.08 1.42 8.34
CA TYR A 134 -0.97 2.36 8.22
C TYR A 134 -1.32 3.74 8.82
N ILE A 135 -2.53 4.25 8.54
CA ILE A 135 -3.00 5.52 9.10
C ILE A 135 -3.09 5.43 10.63
N SER A 136 -3.73 4.38 11.16
CA SER A 136 -3.85 4.18 12.61
C SER A 136 -2.49 4.04 13.32
N ALA A 137 -1.54 3.34 12.70
CA ALA A 137 -0.17 3.23 13.21
C ALA A 137 0.54 4.60 13.22
N THR A 138 0.36 5.40 12.16
CA THR A 138 0.95 6.74 12.05
C THR A 138 0.40 7.69 13.12
N GLU A 139 -0.91 7.66 13.37
CA GLU A 139 -1.54 8.43 14.44
C GLU A 139 -1.04 8.00 15.82
N SER A 140 -0.88 6.69 16.03
CA SER A 140 -0.34 6.13 17.27
C SER A 140 1.10 6.58 17.52
N ILE A 141 1.95 6.59 16.48
CA ILE A 141 3.33 7.10 16.55
C ILE A 141 3.33 8.57 16.92
N SER A 142 2.55 9.40 16.23
CA SER A 142 2.43 10.83 16.51
C SER A 142 2.01 11.11 17.97
N CYS A 143 1.07 10.33 18.50
CA CYS A 143 0.64 10.42 19.91
C CYS A 143 1.78 10.06 20.88
N LEU A 144 2.55 9.01 20.59
CA LEU A 144 3.68 8.58 21.42
C LEU A 144 4.83 9.59 21.38
N GLU A 145 5.14 10.17 20.23
CA GLU A 145 6.14 11.24 20.09
C GLU A 145 5.77 12.46 20.95
N LEU A 146 4.50 12.86 20.95
CA LEU A 146 4.02 13.95 21.79
C LEU A 146 4.15 13.63 23.29
N LYS A 147 3.80 12.41 23.70
CA LYS A 147 3.95 11.95 25.09
C LYS A 147 5.43 11.92 25.52
N LEU A 148 6.31 11.44 24.64
CA LEU A 148 7.74 11.41 24.87
C LEU A 148 8.31 12.83 25.03
N GLY A 149 7.89 13.76 24.19
CA GLY A 149 8.29 15.17 24.28
C GLY A 149 7.90 15.81 25.63
N LYS A 150 6.67 15.54 26.11
CA LYS A 150 6.21 16.00 27.44
C LYS A 150 7.04 15.38 28.57
N ALA A 151 7.27 14.07 28.54
CA ALA A 151 8.07 13.39 29.55
C ALA A 151 9.52 13.91 29.59
N TYR A 152 10.11 14.22 28.43
CA TYR A 152 11.44 14.82 28.36
C TYR A 152 11.48 16.22 28.99
N GLN A 153 10.46 17.04 28.74
CA GLN A 153 10.34 18.37 29.34
C GLN A 153 10.17 18.30 30.87
N GLU A 154 9.33 17.38 31.35
CA GLU A 154 9.16 17.15 32.80
C GLU A 154 10.47 16.66 33.44
N SER A 155 11.18 15.72 32.80
CA SER A 155 12.49 15.25 33.28
C SER A 155 13.49 16.41 33.39
N LYS A 156 13.52 17.32 32.42
CA LYS A 156 14.38 18.50 32.45
C LYS A 156 14.03 19.42 33.62
N GLN A 157 12.74 19.68 33.85
CA GLN A 157 12.29 20.49 34.99
C GLN A 157 12.66 19.88 36.35
N TRP A 158 12.58 18.54 36.46
CA TRP A 158 13.00 17.85 37.67
C TRP A 158 14.50 17.90 37.89
N GLN A 159 15.30 17.86 36.82
CA GLN A 159 16.75 18.04 36.91
C GLN A 159 17.10 19.44 37.42
N GLU A 160 16.48 20.48 36.87
CA GLU A 160 16.69 21.87 37.32
C GLU A 160 16.34 22.03 38.82
N LYS A 161 15.21 21.47 39.25
CA LYS A 161 14.82 21.47 40.68
C LYS A 161 15.80 20.69 41.56
N TYR A 162 16.34 19.58 41.06
CA TYR A 162 17.33 18.80 41.77
C TYR A 162 18.62 19.59 41.96
N ASP A 163 19.09 20.26 40.91
CA ASP A 163 20.29 21.09 40.94
C ASP A 163 20.12 22.27 41.93
N ASP A 164 18.95 22.92 41.93
CA ASP A 164 18.61 23.98 42.90
C ASP A 164 18.64 23.46 44.36
N LEU A 165 18.03 22.30 44.61
CA LEU A 165 18.04 21.67 45.93
C LEU A 165 19.44 21.27 46.38
N TYR A 166 20.26 20.78 45.45
CA TYR A 166 21.65 20.44 45.71
C TYR A 166 22.45 21.69 46.13
N MET A 167 22.27 22.81 45.43
CA MET A 167 22.91 24.08 45.80
C MET A 167 22.49 24.57 47.19
N ILE A 168 21.20 24.46 47.53
CA ILE A 168 20.70 24.79 48.88
C ILE A 168 21.33 23.88 49.93
N HIS A 169 21.42 22.57 49.67
CA HIS A 169 22.02 21.61 50.59
C HIS A 169 23.49 21.94 50.87
N VAL A 170 24.28 22.23 49.83
CA VAL A 170 25.70 22.64 49.98
C VAL A 170 25.82 23.92 50.81
N ASN A 171 24.94 24.90 50.59
CA ASN A 171 24.96 26.14 51.38
C ASN A 171 24.62 25.89 52.86
N ILE A 172 23.61 25.06 53.15
CA ILE A 172 23.24 24.68 54.53
C ILE A 172 24.42 23.97 55.22
N GLU A 173 25.09 23.05 54.53
CA GLU A 173 26.24 22.33 55.08
C GLU A 173 27.41 23.27 55.41
N ASN A 174 27.66 24.28 54.56
CA ASN A 174 28.66 25.31 54.84
C ASN A 174 28.28 26.18 56.05
N GLN A 175 27.02 26.62 56.13
CA GLN A 175 26.52 27.41 57.26
C GLN A 175 26.60 26.63 58.59
N LYS A 176 26.34 25.33 58.55
CA LYS A 176 26.46 24.45 59.72
C LYS A 176 27.90 24.40 60.24
N LYS A 177 28.88 24.23 59.34
CA LYS A 177 30.31 24.24 59.70
C LYS A 177 30.73 25.56 60.32
N GLU A 178 30.30 26.69 59.75
CA GLU A 178 30.59 28.01 60.30
C GLU A 178 29.96 28.19 61.70
N LEU A 179 28.72 27.72 61.90
CA LEU A 179 28.06 27.78 63.19
C LEU A 179 28.77 26.95 64.26
N GLU A 180 29.26 25.76 63.90
CA GLU A 180 30.06 24.91 64.79
C GLU A 180 31.37 25.61 65.19
N TYR A 181 32.05 26.25 64.24
CA TYR A 181 33.25 27.05 64.51
C TYR A 181 32.96 28.23 65.46
N ILE A 182 31.88 28.98 65.22
CA ILE A 182 31.47 30.11 66.08
C ILE A 182 31.14 29.61 67.49
N LYS A 183 30.41 28.50 67.64
CA LYS A 183 30.08 27.90 68.94
C LYS A 183 31.35 27.53 69.72
N ALA A 184 32.32 26.88 69.05
CA ALA A 184 33.60 26.54 69.68
C ALA A 184 34.34 27.80 70.17
N ARG A 185 34.40 28.83 69.34
CA ARG A 185 35.02 30.13 69.70
C ARG A 185 34.28 30.82 70.85
N GLU A 186 32.96 30.79 70.87
CA GLU A 186 32.14 31.37 71.95
C GLU A 186 32.45 30.69 73.29
N ILE A 187 32.55 29.35 73.31
CA ILE A 187 32.92 28.59 74.52
C ILE A 187 34.30 29.03 75.02
N GLN A 188 35.29 29.15 74.13
CA GLN A 188 36.64 29.63 74.47
C GLN A 188 36.61 31.05 75.05
N LEU A 189 35.88 31.98 74.42
CA LEU A 189 35.75 33.36 74.89
C LEU A 189 35.05 33.42 76.26
N LYS A 190 34.01 32.60 76.48
CA LYS A 190 33.35 32.49 77.79
C LYS A 190 34.32 31.99 78.87
N ALA A 191 35.16 31.01 78.55
CA ALA A 191 36.20 30.52 79.46
C ALA A 191 37.25 31.61 79.76
N MET A 192 37.74 32.31 78.74
CA MET A 192 38.69 33.42 78.90
C MET A 192 38.11 34.56 79.72
N ASN A 193 36.87 34.98 79.46
CA ASN A 193 36.17 35.99 80.25
C ASN A 193 35.96 35.57 81.71
N LYS A 194 35.75 34.27 81.98
CA LYS A 194 35.71 33.74 83.35
C LYS A 194 37.07 33.86 84.04
N MET A 195 38.16 33.53 83.36
CA MET A 195 39.52 33.66 83.89
C MET A 195 39.86 35.14 84.18
N LEU A 196 39.59 36.04 83.24
CA LEU A 196 39.83 37.48 83.41
C LEU A 196 39.04 38.07 84.59
N ARG A 197 37.76 37.69 84.75
CA ARG A 197 36.96 38.13 85.91
C ARG A 197 37.54 37.64 87.23
N ASN A 198 38.04 36.41 87.28
CA ASN A 198 38.72 35.91 88.47
C ASN A 198 40.03 36.66 88.74
N GLU A 199 40.78 37.01 87.69
CA GLU A 199 42.01 37.79 87.81
C GLU A 199 41.76 39.19 88.33
N ILE A 200 40.75 39.89 87.80
CA ILE A 200 40.34 41.21 88.29
C ILE A 200 40.01 41.11 89.79
N ARG A 201 39.21 40.12 90.21
CA ARG A 201 38.90 39.93 91.65
C ARG A 201 40.14 39.70 92.50
N ARG A 202 41.12 38.93 92.00
CA ARG A 202 42.40 38.71 92.68
C ARG A 202 43.20 40.00 92.81
N MET A 203 43.35 40.76 91.72
CA MET A 203 44.07 42.03 91.72
C MET A 203 43.41 43.08 92.61
N THR A 204 42.07 43.21 92.55
CA THR A 204 41.34 44.13 93.43
C THR A 204 41.52 43.77 94.90
N LYS A 205 41.41 42.47 95.24
CA LYS A 205 41.66 42.02 96.62
C LYS A 205 43.10 42.31 97.07
N ALA A 206 44.09 42.02 96.22
CA ALA A 206 45.49 42.32 96.53
C ALA A 206 45.74 43.82 96.70
N GLN A 207 45.06 44.66 95.93
CA GLN A 207 45.11 46.12 96.05
C GLN A 207 44.47 46.60 97.36
N ASP A 208 43.30 46.09 97.71
CA ASP A 208 42.62 46.41 98.99
C ASP A 208 43.46 45.95 100.18
N ASP A 209 44.03 44.74 100.13
CA ASP A 209 44.94 44.22 101.16
C ASP A 209 46.19 45.12 101.30
N ALA A 210 46.76 45.61 100.19
CA ALA A 210 47.88 46.53 100.21
C ALA A 210 47.52 47.90 100.83
N LEU A 211 46.35 48.46 100.52
CA LEU A 211 45.86 49.71 101.10
C LEU A 211 45.59 49.56 102.61
N ASN A 212 45.02 48.44 103.02
CA ASN A 212 44.78 48.12 104.42
C ASN A 212 46.09 48.03 105.21
N LEU A 213 47.13 47.40 104.63
CA LEU A 213 48.47 47.34 105.24
C LEU A 213 49.10 48.73 105.35
N GLU A 214 48.96 49.58 104.34
CA GLU A 214 49.46 50.95 104.39
C GLU A 214 48.75 51.79 105.47
N TYR A 215 47.41 51.68 105.55
CA TYR A 215 46.64 52.33 106.59
C TYR A 215 47.05 51.85 107.99
N LEU A 216 47.15 50.53 108.19
CA LEU A 216 47.61 49.93 109.43
C LEU A 216 49.02 50.42 109.80
N ARG A 217 49.95 50.48 108.84
CA ARG A 217 51.29 51.04 109.05
C ARG A 217 51.21 52.47 109.59
N ASN A 218 50.37 53.31 108.99
CA ASN A 218 50.19 54.70 109.41
C ASN A 218 49.55 54.80 110.80
N VAL A 219 48.60 53.92 111.15
CA VAL A 219 47.99 53.87 112.49
C VAL A 219 49.02 53.43 113.54
N ILE A 220 49.85 52.43 113.24
CA ILE A 220 50.92 51.97 114.14
C ILE A 220 51.94 53.09 114.37
N ILE A 221 52.38 53.78 113.32
CA ILE A 221 53.33 54.91 113.45
C ILE A 221 52.73 55.99 114.36
N LYS A 222 51.47 56.41 114.13
CA LYS A 222 50.78 57.39 114.99
C LYS A 222 50.64 56.91 116.42
N PHE A 223 50.35 55.63 116.64
CA PHE A 223 50.26 55.04 117.98
C PHE A 223 51.60 55.11 118.72
N LEU A 224 52.71 54.88 118.03
CA LEU A 224 54.04 54.95 118.63
C LEU A 224 54.47 56.40 118.92
N GLU A 225 54.25 57.33 117.99
CA GLU A 225 54.69 58.72 118.08
C GLU A 225 53.85 59.57 119.06
N LEU A 226 52.52 59.44 119.02
CA LEU A 226 51.61 60.34 119.75
C LEU A 226 51.07 59.70 121.02
N LYS A 227 51.84 59.83 122.13
CA LYS A 227 51.49 59.23 123.44
C LYS A 227 50.08 59.59 123.94
N THR A 228 49.62 60.81 123.68
CA THR A 228 48.36 61.35 124.20
C THR A 228 47.11 60.76 123.55
N THR A 229 47.21 60.26 122.31
CA THR A 229 46.06 59.73 121.56
C THR A 229 46.05 58.20 121.46
N ARG A 230 47.02 57.53 122.10
CA ARG A 230 47.15 56.05 122.07
C ARG A 230 45.88 55.33 122.46
N SER A 231 45.22 55.75 123.54
CA SER A 231 44.00 55.09 124.03
C SER A 231 42.87 55.12 123.00
N GLN A 232 42.80 56.18 122.19
CA GLN A 232 41.81 56.35 121.11
C GLN A 232 42.12 55.50 119.88
N LEU A 233 43.38 55.11 119.69
CA LEU A 233 43.83 54.28 118.58
C LEU A 233 43.74 52.77 118.90
N ILE A 234 43.56 52.36 120.16
CA ILE A 234 43.39 50.95 120.54
C ILE A 234 42.19 50.30 119.83
N PRO A 235 40.98 50.89 119.79
CA PRO A 235 39.84 50.29 119.09
C PRO A 235 40.12 50.13 117.59
N VAL A 236 40.82 51.09 116.98
CA VAL A 236 41.19 51.05 115.56
C VAL A 236 42.19 49.94 115.28
N LEU A 237 43.26 49.84 116.06
CA LEU A 237 44.24 48.75 115.96
C LEU A 237 43.59 47.38 116.21
N SER A 238 42.71 47.30 117.20
CA SER A 238 41.99 46.07 117.54
C SER A 238 41.09 45.61 116.41
N SER A 239 40.45 46.56 115.71
CA SER A 239 39.62 46.27 114.54
C SER A 239 40.46 45.88 113.32
N LEU A 240 41.57 46.58 113.05
CA LEU A 240 42.41 46.33 111.87
C LEU A 240 43.23 45.04 111.97
N LEU A 241 43.74 44.74 113.16
CA LEU A 241 44.55 43.54 113.44
C LEU A 241 43.69 42.34 113.89
N GLN A 242 42.38 42.54 114.02
CA GLN A 242 41.45 41.54 114.58
C GLN A 242 41.95 40.98 115.93
N CYS A 243 42.41 41.88 116.81
CA CYS A 243 42.97 41.51 118.11
C CYS A 243 41.95 40.74 118.96
N THR A 244 42.39 39.66 119.61
CA THR A 244 41.57 38.93 120.58
C THR A 244 41.31 39.81 121.82
N HIS A 245 40.29 39.46 122.61
CA HIS A 245 39.99 40.19 123.86
C HIS A 245 41.20 40.25 124.81
N GLU A 246 42.04 39.22 124.82
CA GLU A 246 43.27 39.19 125.61
C GLU A 246 44.28 40.23 125.11
N ASP A 247 44.50 40.32 123.80
CA ASP A 247 45.41 41.29 123.19
C ASP A 247 44.93 42.74 123.40
N GLN A 248 43.63 42.97 123.32
CA GLN A 248 43.01 44.27 123.60
C GLN A 248 43.28 44.69 125.05
N THR A 249 43.13 43.76 125.99
CA THR A 249 43.38 44.00 127.42
C THR A 249 44.85 44.35 127.64
N LYS A 250 45.78 43.61 127.01
CA LYS A 250 47.23 43.91 127.05
C LYS A 250 47.54 45.29 126.48
N LEU A 251 46.95 45.67 125.35
CA LEU A 251 47.13 47.00 124.74
C LEU A 251 46.62 48.12 125.66
N HIS A 252 45.44 47.94 126.28
CA HIS A 252 44.91 48.88 127.25
C HIS A 252 45.81 49.04 128.48
N GLN A 253 46.32 47.92 129.01
CA GLN A 253 47.27 47.93 130.13
C GLN A 253 48.57 48.65 129.78
N ILE A 254 49.14 48.42 128.59
CA ILE A 254 50.36 49.10 128.13
C ILE A 254 50.15 50.62 128.03
N VAL A 255 48.99 51.06 127.55
CA VAL A 255 48.67 52.50 127.46
C VAL A 255 48.41 53.10 128.84
N GLN A 256 47.72 52.39 129.74
CA GLN A 256 47.46 52.85 131.11
C GLN A 256 48.74 52.91 131.96
N ASN A 257 49.63 51.92 131.85
CA ASN A 257 50.89 51.87 132.59
C ASN A 257 51.89 52.95 132.13
N ASN A 258 51.78 53.45 130.90
CA ASN A 258 52.58 54.56 130.38
C ASN A 258 52.00 55.96 130.67
N ILE A 259 50.82 56.08 131.31
CA ILE A 259 50.26 57.38 131.74
C ILE A 259 50.75 57.74 133.16
N ILE A 260 51.36 56.79 133.88
CA ILE A 260 51.81 56.93 135.28
C ILE A 260 53.35 57.02 135.38
N ALA A 261 54.08 57.07 134.26
CA ALA A 261 55.52 57.31 134.17
C ALA A 261 55.84 58.44 133.20
#